data_AF-A0AAW5KXB6-F1
#
_entry.id   AF-A0AAW5KXB6-F1
#
_cell.length_a   1.000
_cell.length_b   1.000
_cell.length_c   1.000
_cell.angle_alpha   90.00
_cell.angle_beta   90.00
_cell.angle_gamma   90.00
#
_symmetry.space_group_name_H-M   'P 1'
#
loop_
_entity.id
_entity.type
_entity.pdbx_description
1 polymer ?
#
loop_
_entity_poly.entity_id
_entity_poly.type
_entity_poly.pdbx_seq_one_letter_code
_entity_poly.pdbx_strand_id
1 'polypeptide(L)'
;MNEVITLSTDINVITAEIKSYQQIAGHSIFEIGMRLKHVKENDLVHGEWTRWLETIGMQPRNAQRLMQVTMEFEGNTNALSHLGFTKLLQITQLPENIDKQQFIEEVHTIPTTGEEKTVENMTTREFEEVKKALKEKDKLLHQETERRKRAEQEAFAVRKSEQLTRKQLEEFEQQEPQIIEKEVVKEVAIESKEHINLINELKDKNAELKDTVDFYKQKADALSKNVDDIQLEESSLNYVANKNVHNLIAYMDDFLKDAVVSSLMRGSIATASDATKELLDSRIEAFQEFLNDLKIAKTGRKMN
;
A
#
# COMPACT_ATOMS: atom_id res chain seq x y z
N MET A 1 -47.24 -5.45 46.08
CA MET A 1 -46.91 -4.08 46.50
C MET A 1 -46.22 -3.42 45.33
N ASN A 2 -46.87 -2.46 44.66
CA ASN A 2 -46.16 -1.61 43.72
C ASN A 2 -45.47 -0.54 44.57
N GLU A 3 -44.17 -0.71 44.80
CA GLU A 3 -43.36 0.39 45.30
C GLU A 3 -43.47 1.53 44.30
N VAL A 4 -43.93 2.69 44.78
CA VAL A 4 -43.87 3.92 43.99
C VAL A 4 -42.40 4.25 43.86
N ILE A 5 -41.80 3.92 42.72
CA ILE A 5 -40.42 4.27 42.40
C ILE A 5 -40.36 5.81 42.36
N THR A 6 -39.86 6.43 43.42
CA THR A 6 -39.60 7.85 43.47
C THR A 6 -38.27 8.12 42.78
N LEU A 7 -38.30 8.79 41.62
CA LEU A 7 -37.10 9.21 40.90
C LEU A 7 -36.35 10.28 41.72
N SER A 8 -35.02 10.19 41.76
CA SER A 8 -34.17 11.24 42.34
C SER A 8 -34.36 12.57 41.58
N THR A 9 -34.16 13.70 42.26
CA THR A 9 -34.12 15.04 41.62
C THR A 9 -32.72 15.49 41.25
N ASP A 10 -31.68 14.74 41.63
CA ASP A 10 -30.29 15.03 41.30
C ASP A 10 -29.91 14.43 39.94
N ILE A 11 -29.53 15.29 38.99
CA ILE A 11 -29.13 14.89 37.62
C ILE A 11 -27.97 13.90 37.61
N ASN A 12 -27.02 14.00 38.55
CA ASN A 12 -25.89 13.08 38.61
C ASN A 12 -26.33 11.68 39.05
N VAL A 13 -27.26 11.61 40.01
CA VAL A 13 -27.86 10.35 40.47
C VAL A 13 -28.64 9.69 39.35
N ILE A 14 -29.53 10.44 38.67
CA ILE A 14 -30.28 9.94 37.51
C ILE A 14 -29.32 9.45 36.41
N THR A 15 -28.26 10.19 36.13
CA THR A 15 -27.26 9.81 35.12
C THR A 15 -26.55 8.51 35.49
N ALA A 16 -26.17 8.33 36.75
CA ALA A 16 -25.53 7.12 37.24
C ALA A 16 -26.48 5.90 37.17
N GLU A 17 -27.74 6.08 37.55
CA GLU A 17 -28.79 5.05 37.43
C GLU A 17 -29.00 4.63 35.97
N ILE A 18 -29.14 5.59 35.06
CA ILE A 18 -29.27 5.32 33.61
C ILE A 18 -28.07 4.52 33.10
N LYS A 19 -26.85 4.94 33.44
CA LYS A 19 -25.63 4.22 33.04
C LYS A 19 -25.60 2.80 33.61
N SER A 20 -26.05 2.60 34.86
CA SER A 20 -26.15 1.28 35.46
C SER A 20 -27.12 0.38 34.70
N TYR A 21 -28.31 0.86 34.37
CA TYR A 21 -29.28 0.10 33.58
C TYR A 21 -28.78 -0.19 32.16
N GLN A 22 -28.07 0.75 31.53
CA GLN A 22 -27.42 0.52 30.23
C GLN A 22 -26.39 -0.60 30.31
N GLN A 23 -25.58 -0.64 31.36
CA GLN A 23 -24.61 -1.72 31.58
C GLN A 23 -25.31 -3.08 31.78
N ILE A 24 -26.37 -3.14 32.58
CA ILE A 24 -27.16 -4.36 32.79
C ILE A 24 -27.78 -4.84 31.48
N ALA A 25 -28.36 -3.93 30.69
CA ALA A 25 -28.90 -4.23 29.37
C ALA A 25 -27.80 -4.73 28.42
N GLY A 26 -26.62 -4.11 28.44
CA GLY A 26 -25.43 -4.53 27.72
C GLY A 26 -24.99 -5.95 28.06
N HIS A 27 -24.88 -6.25 29.34
CA HIS A 27 -24.53 -7.58 29.82
C HIS A 27 -25.59 -8.63 29.43
N SER A 28 -26.87 -8.26 29.49
CA SER A 28 -27.98 -9.14 29.11
C SER A 28 -27.92 -9.58 27.64
N ILE A 29 -27.40 -8.75 26.74
CA ILE A 29 -27.18 -9.12 25.33
C ILE A 29 -26.27 -10.34 25.21
N PHE A 30 -25.15 -10.33 25.94
CA PHE A 30 -24.18 -11.42 25.95
C PHE A 30 -24.75 -12.68 26.58
N GLU A 31 -25.41 -12.54 27.73
CA GLU A 31 -26.05 -13.65 28.44
C GLU A 31 -27.13 -14.36 27.62
N ILE A 32 -27.95 -13.58 26.89
CA ILE A 32 -28.94 -14.13 25.97
C ILE A 32 -28.25 -14.84 24.81
N GLY A 33 -27.24 -14.23 24.20
CA GLY A 33 -26.48 -14.83 23.11
C GLY A 33 -25.81 -16.15 23.49
N MET A 34 -25.24 -16.24 24.70
CA MET A 34 -24.64 -17.48 25.23
C MET A 34 -25.67 -18.60 25.38
N ARG A 35 -26.88 -18.30 25.91
CA ARG A 35 -27.96 -19.30 26.06
C ARG A 35 -28.49 -19.77 24.71
N LEU A 36 -28.63 -18.85 23.76
CA LEU A 36 -29.00 -19.19 22.39
C LEU A 36 -27.96 -20.12 21.75
N LYS A 37 -26.68 -19.77 21.85
CA LYS A 37 -25.57 -20.60 21.38
C LYS A 37 -25.59 -21.99 22.03
N HIS A 38 -25.77 -22.05 23.35
CA HIS A 38 -25.83 -23.31 24.09
C HIS A 38 -26.97 -24.22 23.61
N VAL A 39 -28.19 -23.69 23.48
CA VAL A 39 -29.35 -24.47 22.99
C VAL A 39 -29.10 -24.99 21.56
N LYS A 40 -28.45 -24.18 20.72
CA LYS A 40 -28.15 -24.55 19.32
C LYS A 40 -27.04 -25.59 19.21
N GLU A 41 -25.97 -25.48 20.00
CA GLU A 41 -24.81 -26.37 19.96
C GLU A 41 -25.08 -27.73 20.62
N ASN A 42 -25.92 -27.75 21.66
CA ASN A 42 -26.28 -28.98 22.37
C ASN A 42 -27.59 -29.60 21.85
N ASP A 43 -28.12 -29.05 20.76
CA ASP A 43 -29.33 -29.51 20.07
C ASP A 43 -30.50 -29.83 21.02
N LEU A 44 -30.70 -28.99 22.06
CA LEU A 44 -31.67 -29.25 23.14
C LEU A 44 -33.13 -29.29 22.66
N VAL A 45 -33.37 -28.84 21.42
CA VAL A 45 -34.67 -28.77 20.77
C VAL A 45 -34.68 -29.47 19.40
N HIS A 46 -33.73 -30.37 19.13
CA HIS A 46 -33.67 -31.29 17.98
C HIS A 46 -34.35 -30.84 16.69
N GLY A 47 -33.67 -30.01 15.90
CA GLY A 47 -34.17 -29.56 14.59
C GLY A 47 -35.36 -28.57 14.65
N GLU A 48 -35.93 -28.31 15.83
CA GLU A 48 -37.04 -27.38 16.05
C GLU A 48 -36.56 -25.99 16.52
N TRP A 49 -35.28 -25.64 16.29
CA TRP A 49 -34.69 -24.36 16.72
C TRP A 49 -35.56 -23.15 16.39
N THR A 50 -36.05 -23.04 15.14
CA THR A 50 -36.90 -21.92 14.71
C THR A 50 -38.22 -21.89 15.45
N ARG A 51 -38.85 -23.05 15.66
CA ARG A 51 -40.12 -23.15 16.40
C ARG A 51 -39.94 -22.83 17.87
N TRP A 52 -38.84 -23.28 18.48
CA TRP A 52 -38.47 -22.92 19.84
C TRP A 52 -38.29 -21.40 19.99
N LEU A 53 -37.62 -20.74 19.05
CA LEU A 53 -37.48 -19.27 19.07
C LEU A 53 -38.84 -18.57 19.04
N GLU A 54 -39.82 -19.07 18.28
CA GLU A 54 -41.19 -18.54 18.28
C GLU A 54 -41.86 -18.67 19.66
N THR A 55 -41.64 -19.77 20.38
CA THR A 55 -42.21 -19.96 21.74
C THR A 55 -41.71 -18.93 22.76
N ILE A 56 -40.50 -18.39 22.57
CA ILE A 56 -39.93 -17.33 23.41
C ILE A 56 -40.10 -15.93 22.80
N GLY A 57 -40.85 -15.81 21.70
CA GLY A 57 -41.10 -14.53 21.02
C GLY A 57 -39.88 -13.92 20.34
N MET A 58 -38.88 -14.73 19.97
CA MET A 58 -37.63 -14.26 19.38
C MET A 58 -37.57 -14.50 17.88
N GLN A 59 -37.23 -13.47 17.11
CA GLN A 59 -37.00 -13.63 15.67
C GLN A 59 -35.66 -14.32 15.39
N PRO A 60 -35.58 -15.27 14.44
CA PRO A 60 -34.33 -15.96 14.10
C PRO A 60 -33.17 -15.02 13.78
N ARG A 61 -33.43 -13.92 13.08
CA ARG A 61 -32.42 -12.90 12.76
C ARG A 61 -31.86 -12.22 14.01
N ASN A 62 -32.71 -11.92 14.98
CA ASN A 62 -32.26 -11.29 16.23
C ASN A 62 -31.46 -12.29 17.07
N ALA A 63 -31.91 -13.54 17.15
CA ALA A 63 -31.17 -14.61 17.82
C ALA A 63 -29.76 -14.79 17.23
N GLN A 64 -29.66 -14.84 15.90
CA GLN A 64 -28.37 -14.95 15.18
C GLN A 64 -27.46 -13.75 15.48
N ARG A 65 -27.98 -12.52 15.48
CA ARG A 65 -27.19 -11.31 15.78
C ARG A 65 -26.70 -11.29 17.23
N LEU A 66 -27.52 -11.70 18.19
CA LEU A 66 -27.14 -11.81 19.60
C LEU A 66 -26.02 -12.84 19.79
N MET A 67 -26.16 -14.01 19.15
CA MET A 67 -25.11 -15.03 19.13
C MET A 67 -23.82 -14.51 18.48
N GLN A 68 -23.93 -13.84 17.33
CA GLN A 68 -22.79 -13.27 16.60
C GLN A 68 -21.99 -12.28 17.47
N VAL A 69 -22.66 -11.31 18.08
CA VAL A 69 -22.02 -10.35 19.00
C VAL A 69 -21.33 -11.06 20.16
N THR A 70 -21.97 -12.09 20.70
CA THR A 70 -21.43 -12.84 21.84
C THR A 70 -20.19 -13.64 21.48
N MET A 71 -20.19 -14.30 20.31
CA MET A 71 -19.05 -15.07 19.82
C MET A 71 -17.87 -14.16 19.47
N GLU A 72 -18.13 -12.99 18.90
CA GLU A 72 -17.08 -12.05 18.50
C GLU A 72 -16.32 -11.47 19.70
N PHE A 73 -17.03 -11.19 20.80
CA PHE A 73 -16.46 -10.53 21.98
C PHE A 73 -16.46 -11.42 23.22
N GLU A 74 -16.34 -12.74 23.03
CA GLU A 74 -16.27 -13.70 24.13
C GLU A 74 -15.12 -13.33 25.08
N GLY A 75 -15.39 -13.29 26.40
CA GLY A 75 -14.43 -12.87 27.41
C GLY A 75 -14.34 -11.36 27.68
N ASN A 76 -14.90 -10.50 26.82
CA ASN A 76 -14.86 -9.03 26.95
C ASN A 76 -16.21 -8.39 27.28
N THR A 77 -17.15 -9.17 27.81
CA THR A 77 -18.55 -8.76 28.03
C THR A 77 -18.67 -7.53 28.93
N ASN A 78 -17.91 -7.48 30.03
CA ASN A 78 -17.93 -6.35 30.98
C ASN A 78 -17.28 -5.08 30.43
N ALA A 79 -16.24 -5.23 29.60
CA ALA A 79 -15.56 -4.09 29.01
C ALA A 79 -16.44 -3.40 27.97
N LEU A 80 -17.32 -4.13 27.29
CA LEU A 80 -18.05 -3.65 26.12
C LEU A 80 -19.56 -3.43 26.34
N SER A 81 -20.09 -3.79 27.52
CA SER A 81 -21.51 -3.65 27.85
C SER A 81 -22.04 -2.21 27.75
N HIS A 82 -21.16 -1.21 27.86
CA HIS A 82 -21.51 0.20 27.73
C HIS A 82 -21.78 0.66 26.29
N LEU A 83 -21.28 -0.04 25.26
CA LEU A 83 -21.40 0.38 23.84
C LEU A 83 -22.82 0.20 23.28
N GLY A 84 -23.62 -0.67 23.89
CA GLY A 84 -24.97 -1.01 23.44
C GLY A 84 -25.01 -1.89 22.18
N PHE A 85 -26.16 -2.56 21.97
CA PHE A 85 -26.29 -3.62 20.95
C PHE A 85 -25.95 -3.17 19.53
N THR A 86 -26.45 -2.00 19.10
CA THR A 86 -26.31 -1.54 17.72
C THR A 86 -24.85 -1.32 17.35
N LYS A 87 -24.07 -0.65 18.21
CA LYS A 87 -22.63 -0.43 17.97
C LYS A 87 -21.88 -1.76 17.97
N LEU A 88 -22.14 -2.63 18.95
CA LEU A 88 -21.53 -3.97 19.02
C LEU A 88 -21.77 -4.75 17.72
N LEU A 89 -23.01 -4.77 17.25
CA LEU A 89 -23.36 -5.42 15.99
C LEU A 89 -22.64 -4.77 14.80
N GLN A 90 -22.54 -3.44 14.74
CA GLN A 90 -21.85 -2.77 13.65
C GLN A 90 -20.34 -3.06 13.65
N ILE A 91 -19.71 -3.20 14.82
CA ILE A 91 -18.30 -3.59 14.97
C ILE A 91 -18.09 -5.03 14.49
N THR A 92 -19.02 -5.97 14.77
CA THR A 92 -18.90 -7.34 14.23
C THR A 92 -18.90 -7.41 12.70
N GLN A 93 -19.39 -6.36 12.03
CA GLN A 93 -19.45 -6.25 10.58
C GLN A 93 -18.25 -5.50 9.98
N LEU A 94 -17.27 -5.11 10.81
CA LEU A 94 -16.01 -4.59 10.28
C LEU A 94 -15.25 -5.72 9.57
N PRO A 95 -14.44 -5.38 8.56
CA PRO A 95 -13.55 -6.34 7.89
C PRO A 95 -12.70 -7.15 8.88
N GLU A 96 -12.46 -8.44 8.57
CA GLU A 96 -11.71 -9.36 9.44
C GLU A 96 -10.25 -8.98 9.65
N ASN A 97 -9.67 -8.18 8.73
CA ASN A 97 -8.31 -7.64 8.86
C ASN A 97 -8.18 -6.48 9.85
N ILE A 98 -9.30 -5.99 10.41
CA ILE A 98 -9.29 -4.97 11.45
C ILE A 98 -9.37 -5.65 12.81
N ASP A 99 -8.40 -5.36 13.67
CA ASP A 99 -8.51 -5.73 15.08
C ASP A 99 -9.64 -4.92 15.73
N LYS A 100 -10.75 -5.60 16.01
CA LYS A 100 -11.97 -4.99 16.57
C LYS A 100 -11.76 -4.45 17.98
N GLN A 101 -10.88 -5.04 18.79
CA GLN A 101 -10.60 -4.56 20.14
C GLN A 101 -9.82 -3.25 20.06
N GLN A 102 -8.74 -3.24 19.29
CA GLN A 102 -7.96 -2.04 19.04
C GLN A 102 -8.83 -0.94 18.42
N PHE A 103 -9.69 -1.29 17.46
CA PHE A 103 -10.60 -0.34 16.82
C PHE A 103 -11.55 0.36 17.80
N ILE A 104 -12.00 -0.32 18.86
CA ILE A 104 -12.89 0.27 19.86
C ILE A 104 -12.18 1.34 20.68
N GLU A 105 -10.91 1.08 21.03
CA GLU A 105 -10.09 1.94 21.89
C GLU A 105 -9.46 3.12 21.12
N GLU A 106 -9.20 2.94 19.83
CA GLU A 106 -8.61 3.96 18.97
C GLU A 106 -9.52 5.18 18.76
N VAL A 107 -8.85 6.31 18.53
CA VAL A 107 -9.50 7.56 18.14
C VAL A 107 -9.68 7.58 16.62
N HIS A 108 -10.90 7.85 16.18
CA HIS A 108 -11.26 7.93 14.77
C HIS A 108 -11.67 9.34 14.40
N THR A 109 -11.26 9.78 13.21
CA THR A 109 -11.73 11.04 12.63
C THR A 109 -13.09 10.84 11.97
N ILE A 110 -14.09 11.60 12.40
CA ILE A 110 -15.42 11.57 11.81
C ILE A 110 -15.38 12.27 10.44
N PRO A 111 -15.77 11.60 9.32
CA PRO A 111 -15.60 12.17 7.98
C PRO A 111 -16.33 13.49 7.74
N THR A 112 -17.51 13.66 8.34
CA THR A 112 -18.36 14.85 8.09
C THR A 112 -17.91 16.08 8.89
N THR A 113 -17.51 15.88 10.15
CA THR A 113 -17.19 16.98 11.08
C THR A 113 -15.69 17.21 11.25
N GLY A 114 -14.86 16.20 10.94
CA GLY A 114 -13.42 16.21 11.23
C GLY A 114 -13.08 16.02 12.71
N GLU A 115 -14.07 15.80 13.57
CA GLU A 115 -13.83 15.60 15.01
C GLU A 115 -13.19 14.24 15.27
N GLU A 116 -12.32 14.20 16.27
CA GLU A 116 -11.63 12.99 16.73
C GLU A 116 -12.37 12.38 17.92
N LYS A 117 -12.93 11.17 17.75
CA LYS A 117 -13.72 10.48 18.78
C LYS A 117 -13.40 8.99 18.82
N THR A 118 -13.45 8.41 20.01
CA THR A 118 -13.48 6.95 20.19
C THR A 118 -14.85 6.37 19.86
N VAL A 119 -14.93 5.05 19.67
CA VAL A 119 -16.18 4.34 19.37
C VAL A 119 -17.25 4.54 20.45
N GLU A 120 -16.84 4.65 21.71
CA GLU A 120 -17.73 4.95 22.82
C GLU A 120 -18.41 6.33 22.66
N ASN A 121 -17.63 7.36 22.31
CA ASN A 121 -18.07 8.75 22.31
C ASN A 121 -18.78 9.19 21.03
N MET A 122 -18.60 8.48 19.92
CA MET A 122 -19.31 8.80 18.68
C MET A 122 -20.77 8.34 18.71
N THR A 123 -21.64 9.07 18.03
CA THR A 123 -23.03 8.66 17.80
C THR A 123 -23.09 7.48 16.82
N THR A 124 -24.19 6.74 16.80
CA THR A 124 -24.40 5.63 15.85
C THR A 124 -24.29 6.08 14.39
N ARG A 125 -24.66 7.32 14.09
CA ARG A 125 -24.56 7.90 12.75
C ARG A 125 -23.11 8.16 12.37
N GLU A 126 -22.35 8.80 13.27
CA GLU A 126 -20.92 9.04 13.08
C GLU A 126 -20.15 7.72 12.93
N PHE A 127 -20.49 6.68 13.71
CA PHE A 127 -19.90 5.34 13.57
C PHE A 127 -20.15 4.74 12.18
N GLU A 128 -21.37 4.84 11.64
CA GLU A 128 -21.67 4.38 10.29
C GLU A 128 -20.90 5.15 9.21
N GLU A 129 -20.68 6.45 9.42
CA GLU A 129 -19.86 7.27 8.51
C GLU A 129 -18.39 6.82 8.52
N VAL A 130 -17.80 6.61 9.70
CA VAL A 130 -16.44 6.07 9.85
C VAL A 130 -16.32 4.69 9.19
N LYS A 131 -17.25 3.79 9.47
CA LYS A 131 -17.28 2.44 8.88
C LYS A 131 -17.38 2.49 7.36
N LYS A 132 -18.21 3.39 6.80
CA LYS A 132 -18.34 3.57 5.36
C LYS A 132 -17.03 4.07 4.74
N ALA A 133 -16.38 5.05 5.36
CA ALA A 133 -15.10 5.58 4.92
C ALA A 133 -14.00 4.50 4.94
N LEU A 134 -13.95 3.66 5.99
CA LEU A 134 -13.02 2.53 6.07
C LEU A 134 -13.24 1.53 4.95
N LYS A 135 -14.50 1.16 4.68
CA LYS A 135 -14.84 0.23 3.59
C LYS A 135 -14.46 0.79 2.22
N GLU A 136 -14.61 2.09 2.02
CA GLU A 136 -14.22 2.75 0.77
C GLU A 136 -12.69 2.78 0.60
N LYS A 137 -11.96 3.11 1.66
CA LYS A 137 -10.49 3.07 1.68
C LYS A 137 -9.95 1.66 1.40
N ASP A 138 -10.54 0.65 2.03
CA ASP A 138 -10.15 -0.76 1.83
C ASP A 138 -10.41 -1.20 0.37
N LYS A 139 -11.57 -0.83 -0.19
CA LYS A 139 -11.88 -1.08 -1.61
C LYS A 139 -10.87 -0.42 -2.55
N LEU A 140 -10.48 0.83 -2.28
CA LEU A 140 -9.47 1.54 -3.09
C LEU A 140 -8.10 0.88 -2.98
N LEU A 141 -7.70 0.48 -1.78
CA LEU A 141 -6.44 -0.23 -1.55
C LEU A 141 -6.42 -1.58 -2.28
N HIS A 142 -7.53 -2.33 -2.23
CA HIS A 142 -7.66 -3.58 -2.97
C HIS A 142 -7.57 -3.37 -4.50
N GLN A 143 -8.23 -2.34 -5.02
CA GLN A 143 -8.14 -2.01 -6.45
C GLN A 143 -6.72 -1.64 -6.87
N GLU A 144 -6.01 -0.88 -6.04
CA GLU A 144 -4.64 -0.46 -6.33
C GLU A 144 -3.65 -1.62 -6.25
N THR A 145 -3.80 -2.51 -5.26
CA THR A 145 -2.97 -3.71 -5.15
C THR A 145 -3.16 -4.67 -6.33
N GLU A 146 -4.41 -4.85 -6.80
CA GLU A 146 -4.68 -5.66 -7.99
C GLU A 146 -4.13 -5.01 -9.27
N ARG A 147 -4.17 -3.67 -9.39
CA ARG A 147 -3.52 -2.95 -10.50
C ARG A 147 -2.01 -3.17 -10.49
N ARG A 148 -1.37 -3.04 -9.32
CA ARG A 148 0.09 -3.28 -9.18
C ARG A 148 0.47 -4.70 -9.56
N LYS A 149 -0.26 -5.71 -9.09
CA LYS A 149 0.00 -7.12 -9.48
C LYS A 149 -0.09 -7.33 -10.99
N ARG A 150 -1.07 -6.73 -11.67
CA ARG A 150 -1.18 -6.83 -13.14
C ARG A 150 -0.01 -6.15 -13.83
N ALA A 151 0.36 -4.94 -13.41
CA ALA A 151 1.50 -4.23 -13.95
C ALA A 151 2.81 -5.02 -13.76
N GLU A 152 3.00 -5.67 -12.61
CA GLU A 152 4.14 -6.55 -12.35
C GLU A 152 4.14 -7.80 -13.25
N GLN A 153 2.98 -8.43 -13.47
CA GLN A 153 2.86 -9.57 -14.39
C GLN A 153 3.16 -9.17 -15.84
N GLU A 154 2.64 -8.03 -16.29
CA GLU A 154 2.93 -7.48 -17.62
C GLU A 154 4.42 -7.15 -17.77
N ALA A 155 5.03 -6.48 -16.79
CA ALA A 155 6.46 -6.19 -16.79
C ALA A 155 7.31 -7.46 -16.81
N PHE A 156 6.91 -8.50 -16.07
CA PHE A 156 7.58 -9.80 -16.10
C PHE A 156 7.47 -10.48 -17.47
N ALA A 157 6.30 -10.44 -18.10
CA ALA A 157 6.09 -10.99 -19.44
C ALA A 157 6.95 -10.27 -20.49
N VAL A 158 7.00 -8.93 -20.45
CA VAL A 158 7.85 -8.12 -21.32
C VAL A 158 9.31 -8.50 -21.15
N ARG A 159 9.83 -8.52 -19.92
CA ARG A 159 11.21 -8.94 -19.64
C ARG A 159 11.54 -10.35 -20.17
N LYS A 160 10.61 -11.30 -20.02
CA LYS A 160 10.78 -12.65 -20.54
C LYS A 160 10.81 -12.67 -22.07
N SER A 161 9.97 -11.88 -22.73
CA SER A 161 10.00 -11.75 -24.20
C SER A 161 11.28 -11.09 -24.69
N GLU A 162 11.77 -10.03 -24.05
CA GLU A 162 13.03 -9.37 -24.39
C GLU A 162 14.22 -10.33 -24.27
N GLN A 163 14.27 -11.14 -23.21
CA GLN A 163 15.29 -12.17 -23.05
C GLN A 163 15.26 -13.23 -24.17
N LEU A 164 14.07 -13.65 -24.60
CA LEU A 164 13.93 -14.59 -25.72
C LEU A 164 14.40 -13.96 -27.03
N THR A 165 14.00 -12.72 -27.32
CA THR A 165 14.44 -11.98 -28.51
C THR A 165 15.97 -11.81 -28.50
N ARG A 166 16.57 -11.50 -27.36
CA ARG A 166 18.03 -11.37 -27.24
C ARG A 166 18.77 -12.68 -27.50
N LYS A 167 18.27 -13.80 -26.97
CA LYS A 167 18.83 -15.14 -27.28
C LYS A 167 18.75 -15.49 -28.76
N GLN A 168 17.63 -15.16 -29.41
CA GLN A 168 17.47 -15.38 -30.85
C GLN A 168 18.47 -14.52 -31.66
N LEU A 169 18.67 -13.26 -31.29
CA LEU A 169 19.67 -12.39 -31.91
C LEU A 169 21.10 -12.94 -31.73
N GLU A 170 21.45 -13.40 -30.52
CA GLU A 170 22.76 -14.04 -30.26
C GLU A 170 22.95 -15.32 -31.10
N GLU A 171 21.90 -16.14 -31.28
CA GLU A 171 21.93 -17.31 -32.17
C GLU A 171 22.09 -16.92 -33.66
N PHE A 172 21.46 -15.84 -34.11
CA PHE A 172 21.63 -15.32 -35.47
C PHE A 172 23.03 -14.76 -35.71
N GLU A 173 23.62 -14.06 -34.73
CA GLU A 173 25.00 -13.54 -34.82
C GLU A 173 26.06 -14.66 -34.80
N GLN A 174 25.75 -15.80 -34.18
CA GLN A 174 26.64 -16.98 -34.17
C GLN A 174 26.55 -17.85 -35.44
N GLN A 175 25.57 -17.62 -36.32
CA GLN A 175 25.56 -18.29 -37.63
C GLN A 175 26.62 -17.69 -38.54
N GLU A 176 27.59 -18.51 -38.96
CA GLU A 176 28.61 -18.08 -39.91
C GLU A 176 27.95 -17.63 -41.23
N PRO A 177 28.35 -16.47 -41.80
CA PRO A 177 27.80 -16.00 -43.06
C PRO A 177 28.04 -17.04 -44.16
N GLN A 178 27.00 -17.46 -44.87
CA GLN A 178 27.16 -18.31 -46.05
C GLN A 178 27.83 -17.49 -47.17
N ILE A 179 29.12 -17.71 -47.35
CA ILE A 179 29.90 -17.12 -48.44
C ILE A 179 29.48 -17.81 -49.75
N ILE A 180 28.63 -17.14 -50.54
CA ILE A 180 28.45 -17.49 -51.95
C ILE A 180 29.54 -16.73 -52.71
N GLU A 181 30.60 -17.42 -53.11
CA GLU A 181 31.67 -16.85 -53.94
C GLU A 181 31.10 -16.43 -55.31
N LYS A 182 30.85 -15.12 -55.49
CA LYS A 182 30.83 -14.49 -56.80
C LYS A 182 32.12 -13.69 -56.94
N GLU A 183 32.94 -14.13 -57.87
CA GLU A 183 34.18 -13.48 -58.28
C GLU A 183 33.88 -12.05 -58.74
N VAL A 184 34.24 -11.04 -57.93
CA VAL A 184 34.17 -9.63 -58.29
C VAL A 184 35.52 -8.98 -58.02
N VAL A 185 36.00 -8.34 -59.08
CA VAL A 185 37.28 -7.65 -59.22
C VAL A 185 37.44 -6.55 -58.16
N LYS A 186 38.64 -6.47 -57.58
CA LYS A 186 39.08 -5.48 -56.58
C LYS A 186 38.86 -4.03 -57.05
N GLU A 187 38.08 -3.27 -56.29
CA GLU A 187 38.29 -1.84 -56.10
C GLU A 187 38.29 -1.51 -54.60
N VAL A 188 39.32 -0.80 -54.17
CA VAL A 188 39.56 -0.39 -52.78
C VAL A 188 38.57 0.73 -52.44
N ALA A 189 37.58 0.45 -51.59
CA ALA A 189 36.70 1.45 -51.00
C ALA A 189 37.10 1.69 -49.54
N ILE A 190 37.39 2.96 -49.24
CA ILE A 190 37.79 3.50 -47.94
C ILE A 190 36.66 3.25 -46.93
N GLU A 191 36.96 2.57 -45.82
CA GLU A 191 36.03 2.39 -44.71
C GLU A 191 35.49 3.75 -44.24
N SER A 192 34.16 3.90 -44.33
CA SER A 192 33.46 5.11 -43.91
C SER A 192 33.64 5.34 -42.41
N LYS A 193 34.07 6.54 -42.01
CA LYS A 193 34.19 7.00 -40.61
C LYS A 193 32.90 6.80 -39.79
N GLU A 194 31.75 6.74 -40.46
CA GLU A 194 30.44 6.54 -39.82
C GLU A 194 30.30 5.12 -39.25
N HIS A 195 30.85 4.11 -39.92
CA HIS A 195 30.82 2.73 -39.43
C HIS A 195 31.72 2.56 -38.20
N ILE A 196 32.87 3.23 -38.17
CA ILE A 196 33.79 3.20 -37.02
C ILE A 196 33.12 3.86 -35.80
N ASN A 197 32.43 4.99 -36.00
CA ASN A 197 31.70 5.66 -34.93
C ASN A 197 30.55 4.81 -34.39
N LEU A 198 29.78 4.16 -35.26
CA LEU A 198 28.69 3.28 -34.85
C LEU A 198 29.19 2.05 -34.08
N ILE A 199 30.33 1.47 -34.47
CA ILE A 199 30.96 0.36 -33.76
C ILE A 199 31.40 0.79 -32.35
N ASN A 200 31.92 2.01 -32.19
CA ASN A 200 32.31 2.52 -30.88
C ASN A 200 31.09 2.79 -30.00
N GLU A 201 30.02 3.38 -30.55
CA GLU A 201 28.75 3.56 -29.82
C GLU A 201 28.14 2.23 -29.36
N LEU A 202 28.16 1.21 -30.22
CA LEU A 202 27.66 -0.13 -29.86
C LEU A 202 28.53 -0.80 -28.79
N LYS A 203 29.84 -0.55 -28.78
CA LYS A 203 30.74 -1.02 -27.71
C LYS A 203 30.45 -0.35 -26.38
N ASP A 204 30.25 0.96 -26.37
CA ASP A 204 29.94 1.72 -25.15
C ASP A 204 28.59 1.27 -24.57
N LYS A 205 27.59 1.08 -25.42
CA LYS A 205 26.26 0.59 -25.01
C LYS A 205 26.29 -0.85 -24.49
N ASN A 206 27.14 -1.70 -25.05
CA ASN A 206 27.37 -3.06 -24.54
C ASN A 206 28.09 -3.06 -23.18
N ALA A 207 28.98 -2.10 -22.93
CA ALA A 207 29.61 -1.93 -21.62
C ALA A 207 28.56 -1.51 -20.55
N GLU A 208 27.70 -0.54 -20.85
CA GLU A 208 26.62 -0.11 -19.94
C GLU A 208 25.62 -1.24 -19.61
N LEU A 209 25.25 -2.04 -20.62
CA LEU A 209 24.37 -3.20 -20.42
C LEU A 209 25.03 -4.27 -19.55
N LYS A 210 26.34 -4.48 -19.69
CA LYS A 210 27.10 -5.42 -18.87
C LYS A 210 27.14 -4.99 -17.40
N ASP A 211 27.40 -3.71 -17.14
CA ASP A 211 27.39 -3.15 -15.79
C ASP A 211 26.00 -3.28 -15.13
N THR A 212 24.93 -3.09 -15.93
CA THR A 212 23.55 -3.27 -15.47
C THR A 212 23.23 -4.72 -15.10
N VAL A 213 23.72 -5.68 -15.90
CA VAL A 213 23.55 -7.12 -15.60
C VAL A 213 24.31 -7.53 -14.35
N ASP A 214 25.54 -7.05 -14.18
CA ASP A 214 26.34 -7.30 -12.98
C ASP A 214 25.66 -6.73 -11.72
N PHE A 215 25.00 -5.57 -11.83
CA PHE A 215 24.17 -5.00 -10.75
C PHE A 215 23.01 -5.92 -10.33
N TYR A 216 22.21 -6.41 -11.28
CA TYR A 216 21.08 -7.29 -10.93
C TYR A 216 21.52 -8.64 -10.38
N LYS A 217 22.68 -9.15 -10.83
CA LYS A 217 23.30 -10.36 -10.30
C LYS A 217 23.76 -10.17 -8.85
N GLN A 218 24.47 -9.07 -8.56
CA GLN A 218 24.89 -8.74 -7.20
C GLN A 218 23.70 -8.49 -6.26
N LYS A 219 22.63 -7.86 -6.75
CA LYS A 219 21.38 -7.67 -5.99
C LYS A 219 20.72 -9.01 -5.63
N ALA A 220 20.67 -9.96 -6.57
CA ALA A 220 20.13 -11.29 -6.33
C ALA A 220 20.99 -12.09 -5.33
N ASP A 221 22.32 -12.01 -5.45
CA ASP A 221 23.26 -12.67 -4.53
C ASP A 221 23.16 -12.08 -3.10
N ALA A 222 22.94 -10.77 -2.97
CA ALA A 222 22.76 -10.09 -1.69
C ALA A 222 21.43 -10.42 -1.01
N LEU A 223 20.36 -10.66 -1.78
CA LEU A 223 19.06 -11.10 -1.28
C LEU A 223 19.03 -12.59 -0.88
N SER A 224 20.00 -13.38 -1.37
CA SER A 224 20.08 -14.83 -1.15
C SER A 224 20.98 -15.25 0.02
N LYS A 225 21.70 -14.34 0.68
CA LYS A 225 22.65 -14.68 1.75
C LYS A 225 22.12 -14.32 3.15
N ASN A 226 22.17 -15.30 4.06
CA ASN A 226 21.95 -15.11 5.48
C ASN A 226 23.10 -14.29 6.11
N VAL A 227 22.78 -13.60 7.20
CA VAL A 227 23.54 -12.51 7.85
C VAL A 227 24.95 -12.88 8.37
N ASP A 228 25.33 -14.16 8.37
CA ASP A 228 26.53 -14.61 9.11
C ASP A 228 27.83 -14.78 8.29
N ASP A 229 27.85 -14.53 6.98
CA ASP A 229 29.08 -14.62 6.16
C ASP A 229 29.52 -13.26 5.56
N ILE A 230 29.52 -12.20 6.37
CA ILE A 230 30.16 -10.92 6.01
C ILE A 230 31.68 -11.07 6.22
N GLN A 231 32.31 -11.84 5.33
CA GLN A 231 33.73 -11.67 5.04
C GLN A 231 33.85 -10.73 3.83
N LEU A 232 34.68 -9.69 4.01
CA LEU A 232 35.11 -8.62 3.08
C LEU A 232 34.38 -7.27 3.25
N GLU A 233 34.84 -6.47 4.20
CA GLU A 233 34.53 -5.03 4.38
C GLU A 233 34.63 -4.23 3.05
N GLU A 234 35.50 -4.64 2.13
CA GLU A 234 35.68 -3.99 0.82
C GLU A 234 34.47 -4.17 -0.12
N SER A 235 33.79 -5.32 -0.02
CA SER A 235 32.57 -5.60 -0.81
C SER A 235 31.37 -4.80 -0.28
N SER A 236 31.29 -4.61 1.05
CA SER A 236 30.23 -3.81 1.67
C SER A 236 30.35 -2.31 1.35
N LEU A 237 31.56 -1.77 1.27
CA LEU A 237 31.79 -0.36 0.93
C LEU A 237 31.42 -0.07 -0.54
N ASN A 238 31.84 -0.92 -1.47
CA ASN A 238 31.46 -0.80 -2.88
C ASN A 238 29.95 -1.01 -3.08
N TYR A 239 29.35 -1.96 -2.34
CA TYR A 239 27.90 -2.16 -2.36
C TYR A 239 27.14 -0.92 -1.87
N VAL A 240 27.56 -0.31 -0.76
CA VAL A 240 26.94 0.91 -0.22
C VAL A 240 27.13 2.11 -1.16
N ALA A 241 28.32 2.28 -1.74
CA ALA A 241 28.61 3.32 -2.71
C ALA A 241 27.72 3.20 -3.96
N ASN A 242 27.67 2.00 -4.56
CA ASN A 242 26.84 1.73 -5.72
C ASN A 242 25.35 1.89 -5.41
N LYS A 243 24.87 1.41 -4.26
CA LYS A 243 23.49 1.60 -3.82
C LYS A 243 23.12 3.08 -3.75
N ASN A 244 23.99 3.93 -3.20
CA ASN A 244 23.73 5.36 -3.09
C ASN A 244 23.68 6.05 -4.46
N VAL A 245 24.60 5.71 -5.37
CA VAL A 245 24.60 6.23 -6.75
C VAL A 245 23.35 5.78 -7.51
N HIS A 246 22.94 4.51 -7.39
CA HIS A 246 21.72 4.00 -8.02
C HIS A 246 20.44 4.62 -7.47
N ASN A 247 20.37 4.87 -6.16
CA ASN A 247 19.24 5.60 -5.57
C ASN A 247 19.16 7.03 -6.14
N LEU A 248 20.30 7.71 -6.30
CA LEU A 248 20.33 9.03 -6.91
C LEU A 248 19.84 9.01 -8.37
N ILE A 249 20.27 8.01 -9.16
CA ILE A 249 19.77 7.82 -10.54
C ILE A 249 18.25 7.64 -10.54
N ALA A 250 17.70 6.80 -9.66
CA ALA A 250 16.27 6.58 -9.57
C ALA A 250 15.49 7.87 -9.22
N TYR A 251 16.00 8.68 -8.29
CA TYR A 251 15.40 9.98 -7.97
C TYR A 251 15.44 10.95 -9.14
N MET A 252 16.52 10.95 -9.92
CA MET A 252 16.63 11.79 -11.13
C MET A 252 15.64 11.34 -12.22
N ASP A 253 15.49 10.03 -12.43
CA ASP A 253 14.55 9.49 -13.41
C ASP A 253 13.09 9.85 -13.06
N ASP A 254 12.72 9.75 -11.79
CA ASP A 254 11.37 10.12 -11.34
C ASP A 254 11.14 11.63 -11.45
N PHE A 255 12.13 12.46 -11.07
CA PHE A 255 12.05 13.91 -11.28
C PHE A 255 11.86 14.27 -12.76
N LEU A 256 12.60 13.63 -13.68
CA LEU A 256 12.52 13.93 -15.12
C LEU A 256 11.17 13.54 -15.73
N LYS A 257 10.49 12.51 -15.21
CA LYS A 257 9.11 12.17 -15.63
C LYS A 257 8.13 13.28 -15.26
N ASP A 258 8.28 13.86 -14.08
CA ASP A 258 7.38 14.89 -13.57
C ASP A 258 7.70 16.28 -14.13
N ALA A 259 8.96 16.55 -14.44
CA ALA A 259 9.46 17.87 -14.88
C ALA A 259 9.27 18.16 -16.39
N VAL A 260 8.59 17.29 -17.15
CA VAL A 260 8.38 17.49 -18.59
C VAL A 260 7.60 18.77 -18.87
N VAL A 261 8.25 19.76 -19.50
CA VAL A 261 7.62 21.03 -19.86
C VAL A 261 6.71 20.83 -21.08
N SER A 262 5.40 20.75 -20.82
CA SER A 262 4.37 20.64 -21.84
C SER A 262 4.31 21.87 -22.78
N SER A 263 3.69 21.71 -23.96
CA SER A 263 3.46 22.83 -24.89
C SER A 263 2.67 23.98 -24.26
N LEU A 264 1.70 23.65 -23.40
CA LEU A 264 0.92 24.63 -22.63
C LEU A 264 1.81 25.40 -21.65
N MET A 265 2.67 24.70 -20.90
CA MET A 265 3.61 25.33 -19.95
C MET A 265 4.60 26.25 -20.66
N ARG A 266 5.08 25.88 -21.86
CA ARG A 266 5.94 26.77 -22.67
C ARG A 266 5.24 28.08 -23.02
N GLY A 267 3.96 28.01 -23.40
CA GLY A 267 3.13 29.18 -23.64
C GLY A 267 2.97 30.04 -22.38
N SER A 268 2.63 29.42 -21.25
CA SER A 268 2.46 30.12 -19.97
C SER A 268 3.74 30.82 -19.50
N ILE A 269 4.90 30.15 -19.62
CA ILE A 269 6.21 30.74 -19.28
C ILE A 269 6.52 31.93 -20.19
N ALA A 270 6.27 31.82 -21.49
CA ALA A 270 6.50 32.92 -22.42
C ALA A 270 5.66 34.16 -22.09
N THR A 271 4.43 33.97 -21.62
CA THR A 271 3.48 35.05 -21.26
C THR A 271 3.59 35.53 -19.81
N ALA A 272 4.40 34.88 -18.97
CA ALA A 272 4.55 35.25 -17.56
C ALA A 272 5.17 36.65 -17.39
N SER A 273 4.92 37.27 -16.24
CA SER A 273 5.50 38.58 -15.90
C SER A 273 7.02 38.48 -15.75
N ASP A 274 7.71 39.59 -16.01
CA ASP A 274 9.18 39.63 -15.94
C ASP A 274 9.71 39.23 -14.56
N ALA A 275 9.06 39.68 -13.48
CA ALA A 275 9.39 39.26 -12.11
C ALA A 275 9.26 37.75 -11.87
N THR A 276 8.30 37.08 -12.53
CA THR A 276 8.15 35.61 -12.42
C THR A 276 9.20 34.88 -13.25
N LYS A 277 9.61 35.46 -14.38
CA LYS A 277 10.70 34.93 -15.21
C LYS A 277 12.05 35.07 -14.51
N GLU A 278 12.34 36.20 -13.88
CA GLU A 278 13.55 36.38 -13.05
C GLU A 278 13.63 35.37 -11.90
N LEU A 279 12.49 35.07 -11.25
CA LEU A 279 12.45 34.03 -10.22
C LEU A 279 12.71 32.64 -10.80
N LEU A 280 12.16 32.35 -11.99
CA LEU A 280 12.43 31.10 -12.71
C LEU A 280 13.92 30.98 -13.09
N ASP A 281 14.53 32.06 -13.58
CA ASP A 281 15.95 32.10 -13.94
C ASP A 281 16.84 31.79 -12.73
N SER A 282 16.55 32.39 -11.56
CA SER A 282 17.25 32.07 -10.31
C SER A 282 17.14 30.59 -9.91
N ARG A 283 16.00 29.93 -10.18
CA ARG A 283 15.83 28.49 -9.92
C ARG A 283 16.57 27.63 -10.94
N ILE A 284 16.62 28.07 -12.20
CA ILE A 284 17.40 27.41 -13.25
C ILE A 284 18.89 27.46 -12.90
N GLU A 285 19.41 28.61 -12.46
CA GLU A 285 20.81 28.76 -12.04
C GLU A 285 21.16 27.81 -10.88
N ALA A 286 20.34 27.78 -9.82
CA ALA A 286 20.55 26.88 -8.70
C ALA A 286 20.56 25.38 -9.12
N PHE A 287 19.71 25.02 -10.10
CA PHE A 287 19.69 23.66 -10.64
C PHE A 287 20.94 23.36 -11.48
N GLN A 288 21.44 24.33 -12.25
CA GLN A 288 22.69 24.20 -12.99
C GLN A 288 23.89 24.02 -12.08
N GLU A 289 23.95 24.75 -10.95
CA GLU A 289 24.97 24.58 -9.91
C GLU A 289 24.94 23.16 -9.33
N PHE A 290 23.75 22.67 -8.94
CA PHE A 290 23.58 21.30 -8.47
C PHE A 290 24.08 20.25 -9.48
N LEU A 291 23.75 20.43 -10.77
CA LEU A 291 24.23 19.53 -11.83
C LEU A 291 25.75 19.61 -12.00
N ASN A 292 26.35 20.79 -11.82
CA ASN A 292 27.79 20.96 -11.85
C ASN A 292 28.47 20.24 -10.68
N ASP A 293 27.93 20.37 -9.47
CA ASP A 293 28.42 19.68 -8.27
C ASP A 293 28.37 18.16 -8.44
N LEU A 294 27.27 17.63 -9.01
CA LEU A 294 27.17 16.20 -9.34
C LEU A 294 28.22 15.76 -10.36
N LYS A 295 28.49 16.55 -11.39
CA LYS A 295 29.54 16.26 -12.38
C LYS A 295 30.93 16.26 -11.73
N ILE A 296 31.20 17.21 -10.83
CA ILE A 296 32.46 17.27 -10.08
C ILE A 296 32.58 16.04 -9.18
N ALA A 297 31.53 15.69 -8.43
CA ALA A 297 31.48 14.52 -7.55
C ALA A 297 31.76 13.21 -8.32
N LYS A 298 31.24 13.06 -9.54
CA LYS A 298 31.52 11.90 -10.42
C LYS A 298 33.02 11.76 -10.76
N THR A 299 33.75 12.87 -10.92
CA THR A 299 35.18 12.85 -11.28
C THR A 299 36.11 12.64 -10.09
N GLY A 300 35.58 12.55 -8.86
CA GLY A 300 36.36 12.33 -7.64
C GLY A 300 37.24 13.51 -7.22
N ARG A 301 37.13 14.68 -7.87
CA ARG A 301 37.84 15.89 -7.44
C ARG A 301 37.12 16.52 -6.26
N LYS A 302 37.80 16.62 -5.12
CA LYS A 302 37.33 17.44 -3.99
C LYS A 302 37.33 18.90 -4.42
N MET A 303 36.20 19.58 -4.20
CA MET A 303 36.10 21.03 -4.27
C MET A 303 37.06 21.61 -3.23
N ASN A 304 38.03 22.42 -3.66
CA ASN A 304 38.76 23.34 -2.80
C ASN A 304 38.05 24.70 -2.84
#